data_AF-A0A1Z8NWQ5-F1
#
_entry.id   AF-A0A1Z8NWQ5-F1
#
_cell.length_a   1.000
_cell.length_b   1.000
_cell.length_c   1.000
_cell.angle_alpha   90.00
_cell.angle_beta   90.00
_cell.angle_gamma   90.00
#
_symmetry.space_group_name_H-M   'P 1'
#
loop_
_entity.id
_entity.type
_entity.pdbx_description
1 polymer ?
#
loop_
_entity_poly.entity_id
_entity_poly.type
_entity_poly.pdbx_seq_one_letter_code
_entity_poly.pdbx_strand_id
1 'polypeptide(L)'
;MFSVFRITNGLTKVFWLSAVFLYGAASAQVEIEIIADEGAKIPITVLPFEGGGAEARLISEIISADLMKTGLFTIQGFEKKWSRAKLTESDYPDWKSKDVQNLVIGKFMDLDDGRIQGTFWLYDILGQAMSVGYQIKDDPAQIRRMAHHFADLIYEKLTGDKGIFRTKIAYVVRSKDKSTLVIADSDGHNPKEIYSTNEPILSPSWSPDGGQIAFVSFINRKAAVHVVPVDYERSRATGKPRIIGPYPGSNSAPAWSPDGKSLAIAISKDGKSDIFIVSLNDQSKVQITNDRFINTEPSFSSDGKNIVFTSDRPGRPQVYQTTVKAVSEVRLTYEGRYNASPQFSPDDSFVVLIHYDERKFNVGTLDMKSGIVQILTNGSLDQSPSISPNGKVIVYASEANGRGILRFVSKNGRAKLRYVGPKGDDIREPSWGPFIKD
;
A
#
# COMPACT_ATOMS: atom_id res chain seq x y z
N MET A 1 -14.62 23.83 76.92
CA MET A 1 -14.37 25.25 77.21
C MET A 1 -14.70 26.04 75.95
N PHE A 2 -15.31 27.21 76.13
CA PHE A 2 -16.28 27.88 75.25
C PHE A 2 -15.77 28.58 73.98
N SER A 3 -16.75 28.97 73.14
CA SER A 3 -16.80 30.07 72.13
C SER A 3 -16.69 29.60 70.67
N VAL A 4 -17.70 29.62 69.79
CA VAL A 4 -18.77 30.58 69.38
C VAL A 4 -18.24 31.81 68.61
N PHE A 5 -18.96 32.12 67.50
CA PHE A 5 -18.94 33.25 66.53
C PHE A 5 -18.29 32.92 65.17
N ARG A 6 -18.85 33.25 63.98
CA ARG A 6 -20.09 33.92 63.56
C ARG A 6 -20.28 33.67 62.05
N ILE A 7 -21.54 33.62 61.60
CA ILE A 7 -21.95 33.55 60.18
C ILE A 7 -21.84 34.93 59.53
N THR A 8 -21.37 35.01 58.28
CA THR A 8 -21.85 35.99 57.29
C THR A 8 -21.83 35.41 55.88
N ASN A 9 -22.99 35.50 55.23
CA ASN A 9 -23.30 35.06 53.87
C ASN A 9 -22.52 35.83 52.80
N GLY A 10 -22.09 35.12 51.75
CA GLY A 10 -21.66 35.70 50.48
C GLY A 10 -22.07 34.78 49.33
N LEU A 11 -22.97 35.26 48.48
CA LEU A 11 -23.49 34.56 47.30
C LEU A 11 -22.35 34.06 46.39
N THR A 12 -22.22 32.76 46.20
CA THR A 12 -21.49 32.16 45.09
C THR A 12 -22.47 31.67 44.02
N LYS A 13 -22.48 32.37 42.89
CA LYS A 13 -23.15 31.95 41.64
C LYS A 13 -22.59 30.60 41.20
N VAL A 14 -23.46 29.60 41.09
CA VAL A 14 -23.14 28.32 40.46
C VAL A 14 -23.09 28.54 38.95
N PHE A 15 -21.89 28.56 38.37
CA PHE A 15 -21.71 28.44 36.92
C PHE A 15 -21.75 26.95 36.56
N TRP A 16 -22.79 26.54 35.86
CA TRP A 16 -22.81 25.27 35.14
C TRP A 16 -21.85 25.39 33.95
N LEU A 17 -20.68 24.73 34.03
CA LEU A 17 -19.84 24.49 32.86
C LEU A 17 -20.43 23.29 32.10
N SER A 18 -21.15 23.57 31.02
CA SER A 18 -21.46 22.57 30.01
C SER A 18 -20.17 22.17 29.31
N ALA A 19 -19.68 20.96 29.61
CA ALA A 19 -18.58 20.34 28.88
C ALA A 19 -19.04 20.02 27.45
N VAL A 20 -18.66 20.88 26.50
CA VAL A 20 -18.75 20.57 25.08
C VAL A 20 -17.72 19.49 24.78
N PHE A 21 -18.16 18.24 24.64
CA PHE A 21 -17.35 17.19 24.04
C PHE A 21 -17.14 17.52 22.56
N LEU A 22 -16.01 18.17 22.26
CA LEU A 22 -15.48 18.19 20.90
C LEU A 22 -15.08 16.76 20.54
N TYR A 23 -15.95 16.07 19.80
CA TYR A 23 -15.58 14.87 19.06
C TYR A 23 -14.58 15.28 17.98
N GLY A 24 -13.29 15.24 18.30
CA GLY A 24 -12.25 15.29 17.29
C GLY A 24 -12.33 14.04 16.43
N ALA A 25 -12.50 14.20 15.11
CA ALA A 25 -12.33 13.11 14.17
C ALA A 25 -10.92 12.54 14.35
N ALA A 26 -10.82 11.26 14.70
CA ALA A 26 -9.54 10.56 14.77
C ALA A 26 -9.03 10.36 13.33
N SER A 27 -8.18 11.26 12.85
CA SER A 27 -7.53 11.11 11.55
C SER A 27 -6.40 10.09 11.63
N ALA A 28 -6.26 9.26 10.60
CA ALA A 28 -5.05 8.47 10.38
C ALA A 28 -3.84 9.41 10.22
N GLN A 29 -2.67 8.99 10.72
CA GLN A 29 -1.44 9.78 10.63
C GLN A 29 -0.38 8.97 9.88
N VAL A 30 0.17 9.57 8.83
CA VAL A 30 1.34 9.04 8.10
C VAL A 30 2.58 9.68 8.69
N GLU A 31 3.54 8.85 9.12
CA GLU A 31 4.83 9.28 9.63
C GLU A 31 5.92 8.78 8.66
N ILE A 32 6.76 9.70 8.21
CA ILE A 32 7.83 9.42 7.23
C ILE A 32 9.14 9.29 8.00
N GLU A 33 9.76 8.10 7.97
CA GLU A 33 11.05 7.84 8.61
C GLU A 33 12.11 7.61 7.52
N ILE A 34 12.91 8.63 7.23
CA ILE A 34 14.00 8.53 6.25
C ILE A 34 15.24 7.99 6.98
N ILE A 35 15.69 6.79 6.62
CA ILE A 35 16.97 6.24 7.10
C ILE A 35 18.11 6.85 6.29
N ALA A 36 19.20 7.22 6.97
CA ALA A 36 20.41 7.85 6.38
C ALA A 36 21.06 6.98 5.28
N ASP A 37 21.68 7.66 4.32
CA ASP A 37 21.83 7.28 2.91
C ASP A 37 23.28 6.93 2.50
N GLU A 38 23.45 6.03 1.52
CA GLU A 38 24.73 5.74 0.84
C GLU A 38 24.60 5.76 -0.72
N GLY A 39 23.52 6.28 -1.31
CA GLY A 39 23.34 6.35 -2.77
C GLY A 39 22.88 7.70 -3.32
N ALA A 40 23.13 7.94 -4.62
CA ALA A 40 22.67 9.17 -5.28
C ALA A 40 21.13 9.18 -5.45
N LYS A 41 20.48 10.23 -4.96
CA LYS A 41 19.05 10.52 -5.14
C LYS A 41 18.85 11.63 -6.20
N ILE A 42 17.69 11.66 -6.84
CA ILE A 42 17.30 12.69 -7.80
C ILE A 42 16.87 13.95 -7.02
N PRO A 43 17.62 15.06 -7.07
CA PRO A 43 17.21 16.31 -6.42
C PRO A 43 16.07 16.96 -7.19
N ILE A 44 15.01 17.34 -6.48
CA ILE A 44 13.85 18.01 -7.06
C ILE A 44 13.31 19.08 -6.12
N THR A 45 12.98 20.26 -6.66
CA THR A 45 12.30 21.34 -5.95
C THR A 45 10.85 21.39 -6.41
N VAL A 46 9.90 21.26 -5.48
CA VAL A 46 8.46 21.40 -5.76
C VAL A 46 7.96 22.68 -5.11
N LEU A 47 7.70 23.72 -5.91
CA LEU A 47 7.16 24.97 -5.38
C LEU A 47 5.67 24.83 -5.02
N PRO A 48 5.16 25.64 -4.07
CA PRO A 48 3.73 25.78 -3.85
C PRO A 48 3.05 26.20 -5.17
N PHE A 49 1.97 25.52 -5.56
CA PHE A 49 1.23 25.92 -6.75
C PHE A 49 0.68 27.35 -6.58
N GLU A 50 0.76 28.14 -7.65
CA GLU A 50 0.17 29.47 -7.74
C GLU A 50 -1.38 29.34 -7.78
N GLY A 51 -2.11 30.34 -7.29
CA GLY A 51 -3.58 30.29 -7.18
C GLY A 51 -4.12 30.61 -5.79
N GLY A 52 -3.25 30.51 -4.77
CA GLY A 52 -3.62 30.74 -3.37
C GLY A 52 -4.42 29.60 -2.76
N GLY A 53 -4.77 29.73 -1.48
CA GLY A 53 -5.59 28.76 -0.78
C GLY A 53 -4.83 27.57 -0.17
N ALA A 54 -5.58 26.71 0.52
CA ALA A 54 -5.05 25.49 1.13
C ALA A 54 -4.87 24.38 0.07
N GLU A 55 -5.70 24.41 -0.97
CA GLU A 55 -5.80 23.49 -2.09
C GLU A 55 -4.53 23.47 -2.93
N ALA A 56 -4.05 24.66 -3.35
CA ALA A 56 -2.83 24.77 -4.13
C ALA A 56 -1.60 24.26 -3.35
N ARG A 57 -1.55 24.53 -2.04
CA ARG A 57 -0.50 24.01 -1.15
C ARG A 57 -0.58 22.49 -1.02
N LEU A 58 -1.79 21.96 -0.83
CA LEU A 58 -2.04 20.53 -0.70
C LEU A 58 -1.52 19.74 -1.92
N ILE A 59 -1.68 20.27 -3.13
CA ILE A 59 -1.16 19.62 -4.35
C ILE A 59 0.36 19.46 -4.28
N SER A 60 1.10 20.53 -3.97
CA SER A 60 2.56 20.49 -3.85
C SER A 60 3.03 19.56 -2.73
N GLU A 61 2.32 19.55 -1.60
CA GLU A 61 2.60 18.67 -0.46
C GLU A 61 2.41 17.19 -0.84
N ILE A 62 1.33 16.85 -1.54
CA ILE A 62 1.07 15.48 -2.01
C ILE A 62 2.15 15.04 -3.02
N ILE A 63 2.46 15.87 -4.02
CA ILE A 63 3.52 15.54 -5.01
C ILE A 63 4.85 15.28 -4.30
N SER A 64 5.22 16.13 -3.34
CA SER A 64 6.47 15.98 -2.58
C SER A 64 6.47 14.69 -1.76
N ALA A 65 5.38 14.40 -1.06
CA ALA A 65 5.24 13.19 -0.24
C ALA A 65 5.30 11.91 -1.08
N ASP A 66 4.65 11.90 -2.24
CA ASP A 66 4.64 10.80 -3.20
C ASP A 66 6.05 10.50 -3.71
N LEU A 67 6.78 11.52 -4.17
CA LEU A 67 8.14 11.34 -4.67
C LEU A 67 9.10 10.86 -3.57
N MET A 68 9.00 11.42 -2.35
CA MET A 68 9.81 10.99 -1.20
C MET A 68 9.58 9.51 -0.84
N LYS A 69 8.33 9.03 -0.93
CA LYS A 69 7.95 7.65 -0.60
C LYS A 69 8.74 6.58 -1.37
N THR A 70 9.22 6.93 -2.56
CA THR A 70 9.96 6.00 -3.43
C THR A 70 11.40 5.77 -2.97
N GLY A 71 11.96 6.67 -2.16
CA GLY A 71 13.37 6.67 -1.79
C GLY A 71 14.34 7.05 -2.90
N LEU A 72 13.83 7.44 -4.07
CA LEU A 72 14.64 7.87 -5.23
C LEU A 72 14.87 9.38 -5.29
N PHE A 73 14.01 10.16 -4.62
CA PHE A 73 14.04 11.62 -4.70
C PHE A 73 14.49 12.26 -3.39
N THR A 74 15.17 13.39 -3.53
CA THR A 74 15.42 14.32 -2.42
C THR A 74 14.68 15.62 -2.71
N ILE A 75 13.72 15.97 -1.85
CA ILE A 75 13.01 17.24 -1.97
C ILE A 75 13.92 18.35 -1.45
N GLN A 76 14.38 19.21 -2.36
CA GLN A 76 15.18 20.37 -2.02
C GLN A 76 14.29 21.47 -1.42
N GLY A 77 14.77 22.08 -0.34
CA GLY A 77 14.12 23.24 0.26
C GLY A 77 14.19 24.46 -0.65
N PHE A 78 13.27 25.40 -0.44
CA PHE A 78 13.21 26.66 -1.16
C PHE A 78 12.94 27.82 -0.18
N GLU A 79 13.31 29.04 -0.58
CA GLU A 79 12.96 30.22 0.21
C GLU A 79 11.49 30.60 -0.01
N LYS A 80 10.78 31.05 1.04
CA LYS A 80 9.34 31.40 0.97
C LYS A 80 8.99 32.42 -0.13
N LYS A 81 9.93 33.27 -0.53
CA LYS A 81 9.73 34.28 -1.58
C LYS A 81 9.81 33.72 -3.00
N TRP A 82 10.27 32.47 -3.17
CA TRP A 82 10.33 31.83 -4.47
C TRP A 82 8.92 31.53 -4.95
N SER A 83 8.54 32.16 -6.05
CA SER A 83 7.27 31.92 -6.72
C SER A 83 7.46 32.22 -8.20
N ARG A 84 6.88 31.38 -9.05
CA ARG A 84 6.88 31.59 -10.49
C ARG A 84 5.68 30.90 -11.10
N ALA A 85 5.03 31.58 -12.02
CA ALA A 85 3.87 31.07 -12.75
C ALA A 85 4.27 30.03 -13.81
N LYS A 86 5.36 30.29 -14.52
CA LYS A 86 5.93 29.51 -15.62
C LYS A 86 7.34 30.05 -15.89
N LEU A 87 8.29 29.20 -16.29
CA LEU A 87 9.63 29.67 -16.68
C LEU A 87 9.67 30.19 -18.12
N THR A 88 10.50 31.21 -18.34
CA THR A 88 11.02 31.64 -19.64
C THR A 88 12.52 31.32 -19.74
N GLU A 89 13.10 31.42 -20.94
CA GLU A 89 14.53 31.15 -21.17
C GLU A 89 15.46 31.98 -20.26
N SER A 90 15.07 33.21 -19.95
CA SER A 90 15.80 34.11 -19.04
C SER A 90 15.83 33.65 -17.59
N ASP A 91 14.94 32.74 -17.19
CA ASP A 91 14.80 32.32 -15.79
C ASP A 91 15.81 31.21 -15.42
N TYR A 92 16.25 30.40 -16.39
CA TYR A 92 17.12 29.24 -16.11
C TYR A 92 18.44 29.57 -15.41
N PRO A 93 19.18 30.65 -15.78
CA PRO A 93 20.42 30.99 -15.07
C PRO A 93 20.20 31.29 -13.59
N ASP A 94 19.08 31.92 -13.24
CA ASP A 94 18.72 32.26 -11.85
C ASP A 94 18.43 30.99 -11.04
N TRP A 95 17.65 30.05 -11.59
CA TRP A 95 17.40 28.76 -10.93
C TRP A 95 18.65 27.88 -10.83
N LYS A 96 19.51 27.91 -11.86
CA LYS A 96 20.80 27.22 -11.83
C LYS A 96 21.70 27.77 -10.72
N SER A 97 21.70 29.09 -10.51
CA SER A 97 22.48 29.73 -9.43
C SER A 97 21.99 29.35 -8.02
N LYS A 98 20.75 28.86 -7.91
CA LYS A 98 20.14 28.34 -6.67
C LYS A 98 20.36 26.83 -6.46
N ASP A 99 21.19 26.20 -7.29
CA ASP A 99 21.48 24.76 -7.26
C ASP A 99 20.22 23.86 -7.43
N VAL A 100 19.23 24.37 -8.17
CA VAL A 100 18.04 23.61 -8.54
C VAL A 100 18.31 22.87 -9.85
N GLN A 101 18.08 21.55 -9.86
CA GLN A 101 18.24 20.71 -11.05
C GLN A 101 16.91 20.39 -11.72
N ASN A 102 15.96 19.85 -10.95
CA ASN A 102 14.59 19.59 -11.40
C ASN A 102 13.65 20.53 -10.65
N LEU A 103 12.83 21.30 -11.38
CA LEU A 103 11.89 22.25 -10.79
C LEU A 103 10.46 21.92 -11.21
N VAL A 104 9.58 21.74 -10.23
CA VAL A 104 8.14 21.61 -10.42
C VAL A 104 7.47 22.92 -10.03
N ILE A 105 6.78 23.50 -11.00
CA ILE A 105 5.92 24.68 -10.84
C ILE A 105 4.50 24.28 -11.23
N GLY A 106 3.51 24.86 -10.58
CA GLY A 106 2.13 24.66 -11.01
C GLY A 106 1.20 25.82 -10.69
N LYS A 107 0.00 25.71 -11.24
CA LYS A 107 -1.12 26.62 -11.05
C LYS A 107 -2.35 25.83 -10.64
N PHE A 108 -3.15 26.44 -9.78
CA PHE A 108 -4.44 25.97 -9.34
C PHE A 108 -5.45 27.12 -9.50
N MET A 109 -6.66 26.80 -9.94
CA MET A 109 -7.75 27.77 -10.02
C MET A 109 -9.10 27.06 -9.90
N ASP A 110 -10.04 27.73 -9.24
CA ASP A 110 -11.46 27.40 -9.34
C ASP A 110 -12.01 27.92 -10.67
N LEU A 111 -12.88 27.14 -11.29
CA LEU A 111 -13.55 27.48 -12.54
C LEU A 111 -14.99 27.95 -12.27
N ASP A 112 -15.50 28.80 -13.15
CA ASP A 112 -16.87 29.36 -13.03
C ASP A 112 -17.98 28.28 -13.06
N ASP A 113 -17.68 27.09 -13.60
CA ASP A 113 -18.61 25.94 -13.65
C ASP A 113 -18.57 25.05 -12.40
N GLY A 114 -17.86 25.49 -11.35
CA GLY A 114 -17.74 24.78 -10.07
C GLY A 114 -16.69 23.67 -10.04
N ARG A 115 -15.94 23.46 -11.14
CA ARG A 115 -14.80 22.54 -11.19
C ARG A 115 -13.51 23.23 -10.74
N ILE A 116 -12.48 22.43 -10.48
CA ILE A 116 -11.11 22.89 -10.28
C ILE A 116 -10.26 22.65 -11.52
N GLN A 117 -9.23 23.47 -11.72
CA GLN A 117 -8.18 23.24 -12.70
C GLN A 117 -6.80 23.27 -12.06
N GLY A 118 -6.06 22.19 -12.21
CA GLY A 118 -4.64 22.12 -11.88
C GLY A 118 -3.79 22.09 -13.15
N THR A 119 -2.64 22.74 -13.12
CA THR A 119 -1.62 22.65 -14.17
C THR A 119 -0.26 22.52 -13.52
N PHE A 120 0.61 21.67 -14.04
CA PHE A 120 2.01 21.62 -13.61
C PHE A 120 2.95 21.63 -14.80
N TRP A 121 4.19 22.04 -14.54
CA TRP A 121 5.33 21.90 -15.43
C TRP A 121 6.52 21.40 -14.63
N LEU A 122 7.22 20.43 -15.20
CA LEU A 122 8.54 19.98 -14.77
C LEU A 122 9.59 20.59 -15.70
N TYR A 123 10.58 21.23 -15.12
CA TYR A 123 11.71 21.82 -15.82
C TYR A 123 13.01 21.11 -15.47
N ASP A 124 13.79 20.79 -16.49
CA ASP A 124 15.22 20.49 -16.38
C ASP A 124 15.98 21.82 -16.45
N ILE A 125 16.51 22.26 -15.32
CA ILE A 125 17.18 23.56 -15.19
C ILE A 125 18.55 23.54 -15.87
N LEU A 126 19.24 22.40 -15.87
CA LEU A 126 20.57 22.28 -16.47
C LEU A 126 20.46 22.19 -18.00
N GLY A 127 19.50 21.42 -18.48
CA GLY A 127 19.17 21.30 -19.91
C GLY A 127 18.38 22.48 -20.48
N GLN A 128 17.96 23.43 -19.63
CA GLN A 128 17.16 24.61 -20.00
C GLN A 128 15.88 24.27 -20.77
N ALA A 129 15.21 23.20 -20.37
CA ALA A 129 14.05 22.67 -21.08
C ALA A 129 12.87 22.39 -20.15
N MET A 130 11.66 22.57 -20.68
CA MET A 130 10.44 22.05 -20.06
C MET A 130 10.29 20.58 -20.45
N SER A 131 10.40 19.69 -19.46
CA SER A 131 10.44 18.24 -19.66
C SER A 131 9.05 17.64 -19.86
N VAL A 132 8.06 18.08 -19.06
CA VAL A 132 6.65 17.69 -19.16
C VAL A 132 5.77 18.79 -18.59
N GLY A 133 4.58 18.95 -19.13
CA GLY A 133 3.54 19.79 -18.54
C GLY A 133 2.17 19.19 -18.81
N TYR A 134 1.27 19.32 -17.85
CA TYR A 134 -0.05 18.71 -17.92
C TYR A 134 -1.10 19.59 -17.23
N GLN A 135 -2.32 19.56 -17.74
CA GLN A 135 -3.45 20.32 -17.20
C GLN A 135 -4.65 19.39 -17.03
N ILE A 136 -5.28 19.43 -15.86
CA ILE A 136 -6.48 18.66 -15.54
C ILE A 136 -7.57 19.63 -15.09
N LYS A 137 -8.81 19.37 -15.54
CA LYS A 137 -10.03 19.93 -14.97
C LYS A 137 -10.80 18.81 -14.30
N ASP A 138 -11.17 18.95 -13.04
CA ASP A 138 -11.83 17.89 -12.27
C ASP A 138 -12.83 18.45 -11.24
N ASP A 139 -13.58 17.56 -10.61
CA ASP A 139 -14.39 17.87 -9.44
C ASP A 139 -13.50 18.24 -8.24
N PRO A 140 -13.85 19.25 -7.42
CA PRO A 140 -13.07 19.63 -6.24
C PRO A 140 -12.74 18.47 -5.28
N ALA A 141 -13.61 17.46 -5.18
CA ALA A 141 -13.39 16.28 -4.37
C ALA A 141 -12.24 15.38 -4.86
N GLN A 142 -11.77 15.58 -6.11
CA GLN A 142 -10.70 14.80 -6.73
C GLN A 142 -9.32 15.47 -6.63
N ILE A 143 -9.16 16.53 -5.84
CA ILE A 143 -7.88 17.27 -5.75
C ILE A 143 -6.67 16.37 -5.44
N ARG A 144 -6.86 15.35 -4.58
CA ARG A 144 -5.81 14.37 -4.27
C ARG A 144 -5.47 13.51 -5.48
N ARG A 145 -6.49 12.98 -6.18
CA ARG A 145 -6.31 12.18 -7.41
C ARG A 145 -5.55 12.97 -8.47
N MET A 146 -5.86 14.27 -8.62
CA MET A 146 -5.13 15.17 -9.52
C MET A 146 -3.66 15.32 -9.12
N ALA A 147 -3.37 15.56 -7.84
CA ALA A 147 -2.00 15.69 -7.35
C ALA A 147 -1.18 14.39 -7.53
N HIS A 148 -1.76 13.23 -7.21
CA HIS A 148 -1.15 11.93 -7.47
C HIS A 148 -0.90 11.69 -8.95
N HIS A 149 -1.77 12.16 -9.84
CA HIS A 149 -1.53 12.07 -11.29
C HIS A 149 -0.32 12.90 -11.72
N PHE A 150 -0.17 14.13 -11.21
CA PHE A 150 0.99 14.95 -11.48
C PHE A 150 2.27 14.27 -10.96
N ALA A 151 2.23 13.69 -9.76
CA ALA A 151 3.33 12.91 -9.22
C ALA A 151 3.69 11.71 -10.10
N ASP A 152 2.69 10.97 -10.62
CA ASP A 152 2.91 9.82 -11.53
C ASP A 152 3.65 10.27 -12.78
N LEU A 153 3.22 11.38 -13.40
CA LEU A 153 3.83 11.92 -14.62
C LEU A 153 5.26 12.45 -14.38
N ILE A 154 5.51 13.11 -13.24
CA ILE A 154 6.86 13.57 -12.86
C ILE A 154 7.77 12.36 -12.64
N TYR A 155 7.31 11.37 -11.87
CA TYR A 155 8.04 10.16 -11.57
C TYR A 155 8.42 9.39 -12.84
N GLU A 156 7.44 9.16 -13.73
CA GLU A 156 7.67 8.45 -14.98
C GLU A 156 8.62 9.21 -15.89
N LYS A 157 8.51 10.54 -15.97
CA LYS A 157 9.43 11.35 -16.78
C LYS A 157 10.88 11.27 -16.31
N LEU A 158 11.11 11.21 -14.99
CA LEU A 158 12.46 11.24 -14.40
C LEU A 158 13.08 9.86 -14.21
N THR A 159 12.27 8.80 -14.14
CA THR A 159 12.74 7.43 -13.86
C THR A 159 12.53 6.46 -15.01
N GLY A 160 11.59 6.73 -15.92
CA GLY A 160 11.15 5.79 -16.95
C GLY A 160 10.20 4.70 -16.45
N ASP A 161 9.94 4.61 -15.14
CA ASP A 161 9.01 3.65 -14.54
C ASP A 161 7.63 4.29 -14.33
N LYS A 162 6.53 3.53 -14.54
CA LYS A 162 5.17 4.04 -14.25
C LYS A 162 5.01 4.34 -12.74
N GLY A 163 4.43 5.50 -12.43
CA GLY A 163 4.09 5.92 -11.07
C GLY A 163 2.95 5.11 -10.46
N ILE A 164 2.95 4.96 -9.12
CA ILE A 164 1.98 4.16 -8.37
C ILE A 164 1.05 5.00 -7.49
N PHE A 165 1.11 6.33 -7.56
CA PHE A 165 0.52 7.18 -6.54
C PHE A 165 -1.01 7.19 -6.60
N ARG A 166 -1.57 7.01 -7.81
CA ARG A 166 -3.00 6.82 -8.02
C ARG A 166 -3.53 5.43 -7.64
N THR A 167 -2.68 4.48 -7.28
CA THR A 167 -3.12 3.11 -6.93
C THR A 167 -3.84 3.08 -5.58
N LYS A 168 -4.44 1.93 -5.25
CA LYS A 168 -5.12 1.69 -3.98
C LYS A 168 -4.43 0.57 -3.20
N ILE A 169 -4.65 0.56 -1.90
CA ILE A 169 -4.33 -0.57 -1.03
C ILE A 169 -5.62 -1.10 -0.40
N ALA A 170 -5.72 -2.41 -0.26
CA ALA A 170 -6.69 -3.05 0.61
C ALA A 170 -5.99 -3.50 1.89
N TYR A 171 -6.70 -3.49 3.02
CA TYR A 171 -6.20 -4.02 4.28
C TYR A 171 -7.36 -4.41 5.20
N VAL A 172 -7.05 -5.13 6.27
CA VAL A 172 -8.03 -5.54 7.27
C VAL A 172 -7.86 -4.70 8.52
N VAL A 173 -8.96 -4.13 9.00
CA VAL A 173 -9.04 -3.50 10.33
C VAL A 173 -9.73 -4.47 11.28
N ARG A 174 -9.06 -4.83 12.37
CA ARG A 174 -9.66 -5.62 13.45
C ARG A 174 -9.99 -4.72 14.63
N SER A 175 -11.20 -4.86 15.18
CA SER A 175 -11.62 -4.16 16.39
C SER A 175 -12.53 -5.06 17.23
N LYS A 176 -12.07 -5.47 18.41
CA LYS A 176 -12.73 -6.42 19.32
C LYS A 176 -13.27 -7.66 18.60
N ASP A 177 -14.56 -7.65 18.24
CA ASP A 177 -15.31 -8.75 17.63
C ASP A 177 -15.66 -8.50 16.16
N LYS A 178 -15.16 -7.42 15.56
CA LYS A 178 -15.43 -7.02 14.17
C LYS A 178 -14.14 -7.06 13.35
N SER A 179 -14.21 -7.62 12.16
CA SER A 179 -13.17 -7.54 11.13
C SER A 179 -13.74 -6.82 9.90
N THR A 180 -12.99 -5.87 9.36
CA THR A 180 -13.44 -5.02 8.25
C THR A 180 -12.40 -4.99 7.15
N LEU A 181 -12.81 -5.33 5.93
CA LEU A 181 -12.03 -5.12 4.72
C LEU A 181 -12.19 -3.66 4.28
N VAL A 182 -11.07 -2.95 4.19
CA VAL A 182 -11.00 -1.53 3.85
C VAL A 182 -10.18 -1.34 2.57
N ILE A 183 -10.58 -0.38 1.73
CA ILE A 183 -9.75 0.15 0.64
C ILE A 183 -9.39 1.59 0.96
N ALA A 184 -8.14 1.98 0.70
CA ALA A 184 -7.66 3.35 0.78
C ALA A 184 -6.79 3.69 -0.45
N ASP A 185 -6.50 4.98 -0.63
CA ASP A 185 -5.45 5.44 -1.55
C ASP A 185 -4.10 4.81 -1.18
N SER A 186 -3.15 4.76 -2.12
CA SER A 186 -1.86 4.11 -1.88
C SER A 186 -1.06 4.71 -0.72
N ASP A 187 -1.36 5.96 -0.35
CA ASP A 187 -0.80 6.69 0.80
C ASP A 187 -1.63 6.54 2.10
N GLY A 188 -2.71 5.76 2.05
CA GLY A 188 -3.61 5.45 3.15
C GLY A 188 -4.72 6.48 3.41
N HIS A 189 -4.88 7.51 2.57
CA HIS A 189 -6.01 8.44 2.65
C HIS A 189 -7.29 7.85 2.06
N ASN A 190 -8.41 8.53 2.30
CA ASN A 190 -9.73 8.15 1.81
C ASN A 190 -10.15 6.69 2.10
N PRO A 191 -9.99 6.18 3.34
CA PRO A 191 -10.38 4.82 3.65
C PRO A 191 -11.90 4.62 3.50
N LYS A 192 -12.29 3.50 2.88
CA LYS A 192 -13.68 3.07 2.66
C LYS A 192 -13.85 1.62 3.10
N GLU A 193 -14.85 1.38 3.95
CA GLU A 193 -15.28 0.03 4.31
C GLU A 193 -15.95 -0.65 3.10
N ILE A 194 -15.45 -1.84 2.74
CA ILE A 194 -15.93 -2.65 1.61
C ILE A 194 -16.82 -3.77 2.10
N TYR A 195 -16.39 -4.43 3.17
CA TYR A 195 -17.11 -5.54 3.75
C TYR A 195 -16.74 -5.69 5.22
N SER A 196 -17.71 -6.09 6.04
CA SER A 196 -17.45 -6.40 7.43
C SER A 196 -18.26 -7.58 7.94
N THR A 197 -17.69 -8.27 8.91
CA THR A 197 -18.22 -9.46 9.55
C THR A 197 -17.67 -9.56 10.98
N ASN A 198 -18.30 -10.40 11.80
CA ASN A 198 -17.80 -10.76 13.13
C ASN A 198 -16.76 -11.89 13.08
N GLU A 199 -16.55 -12.46 11.90
CA GLU A 199 -15.54 -13.49 11.66
C GLU A 199 -14.23 -12.86 11.14
N PRO A 200 -13.08 -13.51 11.34
CA PRO A 200 -11.82 -13.01 10.78
C PRO A 200 -11.90 -12.83 9.26
N ILE A 201 -11.23 -11.78 8.76
CA ILE A 201 -10.91 -11.59 7.35
C ILE A 201 -9.39 -11.72 7.24
N LEU A 202 -8.91 -12.63 6.40
CA LEU A 202 -7.48 -12.89 6.22
C LEU A 202 -7.09 -12.87 4.74
N SER A 203 -5.82 -12.57 4.47
CA SER A 203 -5.18 -12.67 3.15
C SER A 203 -6.00 -12.08 2.00
N PRO A 204 -6.37 -10.78 2.05
CA PRO A 204 -7.02 -10.15 0.92
C PRO A 204 -6.07 -10.11 -0.29
N SER A 205 -6.59 -10.34 -1.48
CA SER A 205 -5.85 -10.30 -2.74
C SER A 205 -6.68 -9.63 -3.83
N TRP A 206 -6.13 -8.58 -4.42
CA TRP A 206 -6.72 -7.92 -5.59
C TRP A 206 -6.71 -8.81 -6.83
N SER A 207 -7.78 -8.74 -7.63
CA SER A 207 -7.75 -9.22 -9.00
C SER A 207 -6.82 -8.34 -9.86
N PRO A 208 -6.22 -8.87 -10.94
CA PRO A 208 -5.28 -8.14 -11.78
C PRO A 208 -5.87 -6.85 -12.40
N ASP A 209 -7.19 -6.81 -12.58
CA ASP A 209 -7.93 -5.68 -13.12
C ASP A 209 -8.48 -4.72 -12.06
N GLY A 210 -8.33 -5.04 -10.77
CA GLY A 210 -8.83 -4.24 -9.65
C GLY A 210 -10.35 -4.34 -9.42
N GLY A 211 -11.07 -5.14 -10.19
CA GLY A 211 -12.53 -5.24 -10.11
C GLY A 211 -13.04 -6.13 -8.98
N GLN A 212 -12.17 -6.91 -8.33
CA GLN A 212 -12.53 -7.87 -7.30
C GLN A 212 -11.44 -7.99 -6.23
N ILE A 213 -11.84 -8.35 -5.00
CA ILE A 213 -10.93 -8.75 -3.93
C ILE A 213 -11.32 -10.15 -3.46
N ALA A 214 -10.37 -11.07 -3.49
CA ALA A 214 -10.48 -12.38 -2.83
C ALA A 214 -10.00 -12.26 -1.38
N PHE A 215 -10.60 -12.99 -0.43
CA PHE A 215 -10.16 -13.03 0.97
C PHE A 215 -10.64 -14.32 1.64
N VAL A 216 -10.08 -14.66 2.78
CA VAL A 216 -10.52 -15.80 3.60
C VAL A 216 -11.42 -15.31 4.73
N SER A 217 -12.51 -16.02 5.00
CA SER A 217 -13.33 -15.78 6.19
C SER A 217 -13.96 -17.07 6.75
N PHE A 218 -14.57 -16.97 7.93
CA PHE A 218 -15.11 -18.07 8.72
C PHE A 218 -16.63 -17.97 8.92
N ILE A 219 -17.35 -17.24 8.06
CA ILE A 219 -18.80 -16.91 8.17
C ILE A 219 -19.69 -18.13 8.48
N ASN A 220 -19.28 -19.34 8.08
CA ASN A 220 -19.99 -20.59 8.35
C ASN A 220 -19.19 -21.58 9.23
N ARG A 221 -18.37 -21.08 10.16
CA ARG A 221 -17.43 -21.85 11.01
C ARG A 221 -16.43 -22.72 10.24
N LYS A 222 -16.22 -22.39 8.96
CA LYS A 222 -15.30 -23.07 8.05
C LYS A 222 -14.53 -22.01 7.29
N ALA A 223 -13.22 -22.12 7.27
CA ALA A 223 -12.36 -21.29 6.44
C ALA A 223 -12.69 -21.51 4.96
N ALA A 224 -13.17 -20.45 4.32
CA ALA A 224 -13.54 -20.43 2.91
C ALA A 224 -12.94 -19.20 2.23
N VAL A 225 -12.67 -19.34 0.94
CA VAL A 225 -12.29 -18.21 0.09
C VAL A 225 -13.57 -17.53 -0.40
N HIS A 226 -13.64 -16.22 -0.20
CA HIS A 226 -14.70 -15.35 -0.67
C HIS A 226 -14.14 -14.38 -1.70
N VAL A 227 -14.98 -13.94 -2.64
CA VAL A 227 -14.65 -12.89 -3.61
C VAL A 227 -15.74 -11.82 -3.57
N VAL A 228 -15.34 -10.57 -3.36
CA VAL A 228 -16.23 -9.40 -3.40
C VAL A 228 -15.93 -8.54 -4.63
N PRO A 229 -16.95 -8.17 -5.43
CA PRO A 229 -16.75 -7.25 -6.54
C PRO A 229 -16.69 -5.79 -6.06
N VAL A 230 -15.83 -5.00 -6.70
CA VAL A 230 -15.43 -3.66 -6.28
C VAL A 230 -15.38 -2.72 -7.48
N ASP A 231 -15.88 -1.49 -7.28
CA ASP A 231 -15.55 -0.33 -8.10
C ASP A 231 -14.23 0.25 -7.58
N TYR A 232 -13.14 -0.01 -8.29
CA TYR A 232 -11.77 0.32 -7.87
C TYR A 232 -11.59 1.81 -7.63
N GLU A 233 -12.03 2.64 -8.58
CA GLU A 233 -11.86 4.09 -8.50
C GLU A 233 -12.63 4.70 -7.35
N ARG A 234 -13.89 4.26 -7.17
CA ARG A 234 -14.75 4.77 -6.10
C ARG A 234 -14.54 4.08 -4.75
N SER A 235 -13.67 3.06 -4.70
CA SER A 235 -13.37 2.30 -3.50
C SER A 235 -14.64 1.79 -2.82
N ARG A 236 -15.51 1.14 -3.60
CA ARG A 236 -16.86 0.73 -3.15
C ARG A 236 -17.19 -0.69 -3.60
N ALA A 237 -17.80 -1.49 -2.73
CA ALA A 237 -18.39 -2.77 -3.12
C ALA A 237 -19.56 -2.59 -4.11
N THR A 238 -19.55 -3.35 -5.20
CA THR A 238 -20.63 -3.37 -6.20
C THR A 238 -21.59 -4.55 -6.02
N GLY A 239 -21.28 -5.45 -5.07
CA GLY A 239 -22.07 -6.63 -4.76
C GLY A 239 -21.64 -7.28 -3.44
N LYS A 240 -22.30 -8.37 -3.07
CA LYS A 240 -21.96 -9.14 -1.86
C LYS A 240 -20.83 -10.13 -2.16
N PRO A 241 -20.02 -10.50 -1.15
CA PRO A 241 -19.05 -11.57 -1.31
C PRO A 241 -19.71 -12.90 -1.69
N ARG A 242 -19.13 -13.61 -2.67
CA ARG A 242 -19.51 -14.98 -3.04
C ARG A 242 -18.43 -15.96 -2.60
N ILE A 243 -18.82 -17.18 -2.23
CA ILE A 243 -17.88 -18.24 -1.87
C ILE A 243 -17.28 -18.84 -3.15
N ILE A 244 -15.98 -19.11 -3.14
CA ILE A 244 -15.28 -19.88 -4.17
C ILE A 244 -15.05 -21.28 -3.65
N GLY A 245 -15.67 -22.26 -4.31
CA GLY A 245 -15.47 -23.69 -4.15
C GLY A 245 -15.36 -24.13 -2.68
N PRO A 246 -16.47 -24.38 -1.96
CA PRO A 246 -16.41 -24.81 -0.57
C PRO A 246 -15.93 -26.26 -0.45
N TYR A 247 -14.67 -26.53 -0.81
CA TYR A 247 -14.11 -27.87 -0.82
C TYR A 247 -13.92 -28.39 0.61
N PRO A 248 -13.98 -29.71 0.84
CA PRO A 248 -13.70 -30.30 2.14
C PRO A 248 -12.35 -29.83 2.69
N GLY A 249 -12.28 -29.58 4.01
CA GLY A 249 -11.10 -28.99 4.65
C GLY A 249 -11.16 -27.46 4.78
N SER A 250 -10.03 -26.86 5.14
CA SER A 250 -9.85 -25.40 5.22
C SER A 250 -9.29 -24.87 3.90
N ASN A 251 -9.89 -23.80 3.37
CA ASN A 251 -9.57 -23.23 2.07
C ASN A 251 -9.02 -21.82 2.34
N SER A 252 -7.79 -21.54 1.90
CA SER A 252 -7.06 -20.34 2.33
C SER A 252 -6.08 -19.82 1.27
N ALA A 253 -5.43 -18.70 1.58
CA ALA A 253 -4.37 -18.07 0.79
C ALA A 253 -4.70 -17.91 -0.71
N PRO A 254 -5.76 -17.15 -1.06
CA PRO A 254 -6.13 -16.95 -2.45
C PRO A 254 -5.11 -16.07 -3.17
N ALA A 255 -4.72 -16.48 -4.37
CA ALA A 255 -3.92 -15.68 -5.29
C ALA A 255 -4.49 -15.74 -6.71
N TRP A 256 -4.64 -14.59 -7.35
CA TRP A 256 -5.22 -14.51 -8.69
C TRP A 256 -4.27 -14.97 -9.78
N SER A 257 -4.78 -15.71 -10.75
CA SER A 257 -4.09 -15.89 -12.02
C SER A 257 -3.97 -14.53 -12.73
N PRO A 258 -2.90 -14.27 -13.51
CA PRO A 258 -2.70 -12.99 -14.19
C PRO A 258 -3.82 -12.63 -15.18
N ASP A 259 -4.51 -13.63 -15.73
CA ASP A 259 -5.65 -13.45 -16.62
C ASP A 259 -6.98 -13.16 -15.88
N GLY A 260 -6.98 -13.20 -14.55
CA GLY A 260 -8.15 -12.95 -13.69
C GLY A 260 -9.23 -14.05 -13.72
N LYS A 261 -8.99 -15.19 -14.36
CA LYS A 261 -10.01 -16.24 -14.55
C LYS A 261 -10.02 -17.31 -13.47
N SER A 262 -8.94 -17.43 -12.70
CA SER A 262 -8.75 -18.48 -11.70
C SER A 262 -8.11 -17.93 -10.41
N LEU A 263 -8.22 -18.71 -9.35
CA LEU A 263 -7.49 -18.51 -8.09
C LEU A 263 -6.62 -19.73 -7.81
N ALA A 264 -5.36 -19.54 -7.48
CA ALA A 264 -4.61 -20.52 -6.71
C ALA A 264 -5.04 -20.41 -5.24
N ILE A 265 -5.35 -21.53 -4.59
CA ILE A 265 -5.73 -21.60 -3.18
C ILE A 265 -5.03 -22.77 -2.51
N ALA A 266 -4.81 -22.67 -1.20
CA ALA A 266 -4.38 -23.78 -0.37
C ALA A 266 -5.60 -24.50 0.21
N ILE A 267 -5.69 -25.81 -0.01
CA ILE A 267 -6.72 -26.67 0.60
C ILE A 267 -6.04 -27.61 1.58
N SER A 268 -6.41 -27.50 2.85
CA SER A 268 -5.85 -28.31 3.93
C SER A 268 -6.87 -29.27 4.53
N LYS A 269 -6.45 -30.52 4.70
CA LYS A 269 -7.25 -31.61 5.27
C LYS A 269 -6.32 -32.63 5.94
N ASP A 270 -6.70 -33.10 7.13
CA ASP A 270 -6.02 -34.20 7.84
C ASP A 270 -4.49 -33.97 8.03
N GLY A 271 -4.08 -32.74 8.34
CA GLY A 271 -2.67 -32.39 8.61
C GLY A 271 -1.80 -32.12 7.38
N LYS A 272 -2.38 -32.17 6.17
CA LYS A 272 -1.73 -31.89 4.89
C LYS A 272 -2.36 -30.66 4.23
N SER A 273 -1.58 -29.91 3.44
CA SER A 273 -2.08 -28.80 2.61
C SER A 273 -1.49 -28.89 1.21
N ASP A 274 -2.34 -28.74 0.19
CA ASP A 274 -1.91 -28.69 -1.21
C ASP A 274 -2.46 -27.45 -1.92
N ILE A 275 -1.76 -27.05 -2.98
CA ILE A 275 -2.14 -25.95 -3.85
C ILE A 275 -3.05 -26.47 -4.95
N PHE A 276 -4.16 -25.78 -5.16
CA PHE A 276 -5.12 -26.02 -6.23
C PHE A 276 -5.34 -24.75 -7.02
N ILE A 277 -5.50 -24.86 -8.33
CA ILE A 277 -6.04 -23.80 -9.16
C ILE A 277 -7.53 -24.04 -9.34
N VAL A 278 -8.34 -23.02 -9.03
CA VAL A 278 -9.79 -23.05 -9.08
C VAL A 278 -10.29 -22.05 -10.13
N SER A 279 -11.04 -22.54 -11.10
CA SER A 279 -11.72 -21.72 -12.11
C SER A 279 -12.86 -20.93 -11.47
N LEU A 280 -12.91 -19.61 -11.73
CA LEU A 280 -13.98 -18.77 -11.21
C LEU A 280 -15.30 -18.94 -11.94
N ASN A 281 -15.27 -19.48 -13.17
CA ASN A 281 -16.43 -19.67 -14.03
C ASN A 281 -17.28 -20.87 -13.59
N ASP A 282 -16.65 -22.05 -13.52
CA ASP A 282 -17.33 -23.33 -13.28
C ASP A 282 -16.98 -23.97 -11.93
N GLN A 283 -16.11 -23.33 -11.12
CA GLN A 283 -15.65 -23.84 -9.82
C GLN A 283 -14.90 -25.19 -9.92
N SER A 284 -14.47 -25.59 -11.11
CA SER A 284 -13.58 -26.74 -11.30
C SER A 284 -12.22 -26.44 -10.68
N LYS A 285 -11.55 -27.48 -10.16
CA LYS A 285 -10.20 -27.34 -9.58
C LYS A 285 -9.22 -28.36 -10.12
N VAL A 286 -7.97 -27.94 -10.25
CA VAL A 286 -6.83 -28.77 -10.63
C VAL A 286 -5.81 -28.73 -9.51
N GLN A 287 -5.34 -29.89 -9.08
CA GLN A 287 -4.32 -30.02 -8.06
C GLN A 287 -2.92 -29.75 -8.66
N ILE A 288 -2.12 -28.93 -7.99
CA ILE A 288 -0.78 -28.53 -8.45
C ILE A 288 0.32 -29.21 -7.64
N THR A 289 0.16 -29.27 -6.32
CA THR A 289 1.08 -30.01 -5.43
C THR A 289 0.39 -31.26 -4.91
N ASN A 290 1.14 -32.33 -4.71
CA ASN A 290 0.60 -33.56 -4.11
C ASN A 290 1.69 -34.34 -3.38
N ASP A 291 2.01 -33.92 -2.16
CA ASP A 291 2.97 -34.61 -1.30
C ASP A 291 2.42 -34.75 0.14
N ARG A 292 3.25 -35.11 1.12
CA ARG A 292 2.81 -35.29 2.51
C ARG A 292 2.95 -34.03 3.38
N PHE A 293 3.42 -32.94 2.81
CA PHE A 293 3.86 -31.73 3.49
C PHE A 293 2.77 -30.65 3.42
N ILE A 294 3.02 -29.52 4.05
CA ILE A 294 2.18 -28.33 3.95
C ILE A 294 2.70 -27.50 2.78
N ASN A 295 1.87 -27.32 1.75
CA ASN A 295 2.08 -26.38 0.65
C ASN A 295 0.98 -25.31 0.70
N THR A 296 1.37 -24.04 0.80
CA THR A 296 0.45 -22.91 1.02
C THR A 296 1.01 -21.59 0.46
N GLU A 297 0.24 -20.52 0.56
CA GLU A 297 0.62 -19.16 0.15
C GLU A 297 1.14 -19.09 -1.31
N PRO A 298 0.33 -19.56 -2.28
CA PRO A 298 0.74 -19.52 -3.68
C PRO A 298 0.79 -18.07 -4.20
N SER A 299 1.67 -17.82 -5.17
CA SER A 299 1.68 -16.61 -5.99
C SER A 299 2.07 -16.94 -7.42
N PHE A 300 1.32 -16.44 -8.40
CA PHE A 300 1.59 -16.68 -9.83
C PHE A 300 2.71 -15.79 -10.36
N SER A 301 3.50 -16.33 -11.29
CA SER A 301 4.33 -15.50 -12.18
C SER A 301 3.46 -14.65 -13.09
N SER A 302 4.02 -13.55 -13.62
CA SER A 302 3.32 -12.61 -14.51
C SER A 302 2.71 -13.29 -15.75
N ASP A 303 3.33 -14.36 -16.25
CA ASP A 303 2.87 -15.14 -17.40
C ASP A 303 1.92 -16.30 -17.05
N GLY A 304 1.67 -16.51 -15.75
CA GLY A 304 0.79 -17.54 -15.21
C GLY A 304 1.31 -18.97 -15.36
N LYS A 305 2.56 -19.17 -15.79
CA LYS A 305 3.14 -20.51 -16.00
C LYS A 305 3.74 -21.10 -14.74
N ASN A 306 4.18 -20.26 -13.80
CA ASN A 306 4.82 -20.71 -12.56
C ASN A 306 4.02 -20.24 -11.34
N ILE A 307 4.18 -20.98 -10.25
CA ILE A 307 3.67 -20.62 -8.93
C ILE A 307 4.83 -20.73 -7.95
N VAL A 308 5.08 -19.68 -7.18
CA VAL A 308 5.88 -19.77 -5.95
C VAL A 308 4.96 -20.01 -4.76
N PHE A 309 5.46 -20.73 -3.76
CA PHE A 309 4.67 -21.11 -2.60
C PHE A 309 5.56 -21.43 -1.40
N THR A 310 4.95 -21.39 -0.22
CA THR A 310 5.59 -21.83 1.03
C THR A 310 5.42 -23.33 1.21
N SER A 311 6.51 -24.02 1.52
CA SER A 311 6.50 -25.45 1.86
C SER A 311 7.33 -25.77 3.10
N ASP A 312 6.84 -26.67 3.96
CA ASP A 312 7.56 -27.16 5.15
C ASP A 312 8.35 -28.46 4.91
N ARG A 313 8.50 -28.88 3.65
CA ARG A 313 9.30 -30.05 3.21
C ARG A 313 10.63 -30.27 3.94
N PRO A 314 11.49 -29.24 4.16
CA PRO A 314 12.76 -29.43 4.86
C PRO A 314 12.63 -29.37 6.40
N GLY A 315 11.40 -29.44 6.93
CA GLY A 315 11.07 -29.35 8.35
C GLY A 315 10.76 -27.94 8.86
N ARG A 316 10.99 -26.91 8.04
CA ARG A 316 10.63 -25.51 8.30
C ARG A 316 10.15 -24.84 7.01
N PRO A 317 9.27 -23.83 7.09
CA PRO A 317 8.80 -23.09 5.91
C PRO A 317 9.94 -22.52 5.07
N GLN A 318 9.89 -22.81 3.78
CA GLN A 318 10.81 -22.34 2.76
C GLN A 318 10.02 -22.05 1.47
N VAL A 319 10.57 -21.21 0.60
CA VAL A 319 9.96 -20.88 -0.68
C VAL A 319 10.35 -21.93 -1.73
N TYR A 320 9.34 -22.42 -2.43
CA TYR A 320 9.44 -23.33 -3.57
C TYR A 320 8.77 -22.72 -4.79
N GLN A 321 9.12 -23.22 -5.96
CA GLN A 321 8.47 -22.92 -7.23
C GLN A 321 8.03 -24.21 -7.92
N THR A 322 6.90 -24.15 -8.61
CA THR A 322 6.40 -25.21 -9.50
C THR A 322 5.87 -24.62 -10.80
N THR A 323 5.75 -25.46 -11.84
CA THR A 323 5.14 -25.07 -13.12
C THR A 323 3.70 -25.60 -13.18
N VAL A 324 2.76 -24.76 -13.63
CA VAL A 324 1.32 -25.09 -13.65
C VAL A 324 0.99 -26.31 -14.52
N LYS A 325 1.75 -26.52 -15.61
CA LYS A 325 1.54 -27.63 -16.57
C LYS A 325 2.54 -28.78 -16.43
N ALA A 326 3.55 -28.65 -15.58
CA ALA A 326 4.59 -29.66 -15.37
C ALA A 326 4.95 -29.70 -13.89
N VAL A 327 4.75 -30.85 -13.25
CA VAL A 327 5.05 -31.01 -11.81
C VAL A 327 6.57 -31.17 -11.62
N SER A 328 7.30 -30.08 -11.83
CA SER A 328 8.70 -29.94 -11.45
C SER A 328 8.77 -28.88 -10.37
N GLU A 329 9.13 -29.30 -9.17
CA GLU A 329 9.17 -28.44 -8.00
C GLU A 329 10.63 -28.20 -7.59
N VAL A 330 11.01 -26.94 -7.42
CA VAL A 330 12.37 -26.54 -7.04
C VAL A 330 12.32 -25.66 -5.82
N ARG A 331 13.20 -25.91 -4.85
CA ARG A 331 13.38 -25.05 -3.68
C ARG A 331 14.19 -23.81 -4.08
N LEU A 332 13.69 -22.63 -3.69
CA LEU A 332 14.30 -21.35 -4.02
C LEU A 332 15.13 -20.75 -2.87
N THR A 333 14.70 -20.92 -1.61
CA THR A 333 15.40 -20.32 -0.46
C THR A 333 16.17 -21.36 0.34
N TYR A 334 17.45 -21.10 0.59
CA TYR A 334 18.34 -21.97 1.38
C TYR A 334 18.91 -21.30 2.63
N GLU A 335 18.92 -19.96 2.63
CA GLU A 335 19.36 -19.13 3.75
C GLU A 335 18.20 -18.78 4.69
N GLY A 336 18.50 -18.62 5.98
CA GLY A 336 17.50 -18.35 7.01
C GLY A 336 16.75 -19.57 7.51
N ARG A 337 16.20 -19.45 8.71
CA ARG A 337 15.51 -20.55 9.39
C ARG A 337 14.06 -20.72 8.94
N TYR A 338 13.48 -19.72 8.29
CA TYR A 338 12.09 -19.68 7.88
C TYR A 338 11.94 -18.63 6.78
N ASN A 339 11.37 -19.03 5.64
CA ASN A 339 11.00 -18.14 4.54
C ASN A 339 9.59 -18.49 4.09
N ALA A 340 8.67 -17.52 4.08
CA ALA A 340 7.25 -17.75 3.78
C ALA A 340 6.58 -16.55 3.11
N SER A 341 5.29 -16.68 2.83
CA SER A 341 4.44 -15.68 2.16
C SER A 341 5.07 -15.08 0.89
N PRO A 342 5.53 -15.91 -0.06
CA PRO A 342 6.21 -15.40 -1.26
C PRO A 342 5.24 -14.69 -2.21
N GLN A 343 5.69 -13.60 -2.83
CA GLN A 343 4.99 -12.94 -3.93
C GLN A 343 5.98 -12.62 -5.05
N PHE A 344 5.67 -13.04 -6.29
CA PHE A 344 6.43 -12.61 -7.46
C PHE A 344 6.36 -11.09 -7.65
N SER A 345 7.46 -10.51 -8.11
CA SER A 345 7.43 -9.14 -8.63
C SER A 345 6.69 -9.07 -9.97
N PRO A 346 6.15 -7.90 -10.35
CA PRO A 346 5.42 -7.73 -11.61
C PRO A 346 6.20 -8.15 -12.87
N ASP A 347 7.54 -8.11 -12.80
CA ASP A 347 8.47 -8.48 -13.87
C ASP A 347 9.14 -9.84 -13.65
N ASP A 348 8.70 -10.61 -12.64
CA ASP A 348 9.26 -11.90 -12.21
C ASP A 348 10.77 -11.89 -11.87
N SER A 349 11.41 -10.72 -11.73
CA SER A 349 12.85 -10.62 -11.46
C SER A 349 13.22 -10.93 -10.01
N PHE A 350 12.27 -10.85 -9.07
CA PHE A 350 12.47 -11.18 -7.67
C PHE A 350 11.19 -11.67 -7.01
N VAL A 351 11.32 -12.27 -5.83
CA VAL A 351 10.21 -12.66 -4.96
C VAL A 351 10.32 -11.90 -3.65
N VAL A 352 9.25 -11.21 -3.24
CA VAL A 352 9.13 -10.68 -1.89
C VAL A 352 8.73 -11.82 -0.96
N LEU A 353 9.28 -11.85 0.25
CA LEU A 353 9.00 -12.89 1.24
C LEU A 353 9.09 -12.35 2.67
N ILE A 354 8.52 -13.11 3.61
CA ILE A 354 8.82 -13.01 5.02
C ILE A 354 9.98 -13.92 5.35
N HIS A 355 11.02 -13.34 5.92
CA HIS A 355 12.19 -14.01 6.45
C HIS A 355 12.15 -13.99 7.97
N TYR A 356 12.40 -15.13 8.60
CA TYR A 356 12.61 -15.18 10.05
C TYR A 356 13.97 -15.78 10.40
N ASP A 357 14.73 -14.95 11.10
CA ASP A 357 15.96 -15.33 11.77
C ASP A 357 16.12 -14.52 13.08
N GLU A 358 16.94 -15.02 14.00
CA GLU A 358 17.25 -14.35 15.27
C GLU A 358 16.03 -13.80 16.07
N ARG A 359 14.89 -14.50 15.98
CA ARG A 359 13.61 -14.14 16.62
C ARG A 359 12.93 -12.89 16.06
N LYS A 360 13.21 -12.50 14.82
CA LYS A 360 12.56 -11.37 14.14
C LYS A 360 11.94 -11.84 12.84
N PHE A 361 10.72 -11.37 12.56
CA PHE A 361 10.13 -11.48 11.23
C PHE A 361 10.40 -10.20 10.45
N ASN A 362 11.03 -10.33 9.28
CA ASN A 362 11.42 -9.23 8.42
C ASN A 362 10.96 -9.47 6.99
N VAL A 363 10.71 -8.38 6.27
CA VAL A 363 10.48 -8.42 4.83
C VAL A 363 11.82 -8.52 4.13
N GLY A 364 11.93 -9.45 3.19
CA GLY A 364 13.08 -9.62 2.33
C GLY A 364 12.69 -9.81 0.87
N THR A 365 13.68 -9.78 -0.01
CA THR A 365 13.55 -10.07 -1.44
C THR A 365 14.55 -11.13 -1.85
N LEU A 366 14.08 -12.18 -2.52
CA LEU A 366 14.90 -13.15 -3.21
C LEU A 366 15.07 -12.71 -4.67
N ASP A 367 16.31 -12.46 -5.11
CA ASP A 367 16.62 -12.19 -6.51
C ASP A 367 16.57 -13.50 -7.32
N MET A 368 15.73 -13.55 -8.36
CA MET A 368 15.47 -14.80 -9.11
C MET A 368 16.64 -15.24 -9.99
N LYS A 369 17.62 -14.37 -10.24
CA LYS A 369 18.79 -14.68 -11.08
C LYS A 369 19.95 -15.22 -10.24
N SER A 370 20.24 -14.57 -9.13
CA SER A 370 21.37 -14.90 -8.25
C SER A 370 21.00 -15.87 -7.13
N GLY A 371 19.71 -15.96 -6.77
CA GLY A 371 19.24 -16.75 -5.64
C GLY A 371 19.54 -16.12 -4.27
N ILE A 372 20.00 -14.86 -4.25
CA ILE A 372 20.39 -14.15 -3.02
C ILE A 372 19.14 -13.56 -2.34
N VAL A 373 19.04 -13.76 -1.03
CA VAL A 373 18.02 -13.12 -0.19
C VAL A 373 18.60 -11.84 0.41
N GLN A 374 17.94 -10.70 0.15
CA GLN A 374 18.25 -9.41 0.77
C GLN A 374 17.16 -9.06 1.79
N ILE A 375 17.55 -8.79 3.04
CA ILE A 375 16.63 -8.35 4.09
C ILE A 375 16.47 -6.83 4.04
N LEU A 376 15.21 -6.34 4.01
CA LEU A 376 14.89 -4.92 3.82
C LEU A 376 14.47 -4.24 5.12
N THR A 377 13.95 -5.00 6.09
CA THR A 377 13.41 -4.47 7.34
C THR A 377 14.10 -5.07 8.55
N ASN A 378 13.90 -4.43 9.70
CA ASN A 378 14.48 -4.81 10.99
C ASN A 378 13.43 -4.75 12.12
N GLY A 379 12.15 -4.92 11.78
CA GLY A 379 11.04 -4.97 12.72
C GLY A 379 11.03 -6.23 13.57
N SER A 380 10.19 -6.24 14.61
CA SER A 380 9.99 -7.38 15.51
C SER A 380 9.01 -8.41 14.94
N LEU A 381 7.99 -7.96 14.20
CA LEU A 381 6.89 -8.78 13.71
C LEU A 381 6.35 -8.24 12.36
N ASP A 382 7.22 -8.20 11.34
CA ASP A 382 6.77 -7.80 10.00
C ASP A 382 6.09 -8.97 9.29
N GLN A 383 4.95 -8.73 8.66
CA GLN A 383 4.06 -9.76 8.12
C GLN A 383 3.34 -9.32 6.85
N SER A 384 2.81 -10.29 6.11
CA SER A 384 1.91 -10.12 4.97
C SER A 384 2.39 -9.03 3.98
N PRO A 385 3.57 -9.20 3.37
CA PRO A 385 4.10 -8.20 2.46
C PRO A 385 3.34 -8.24 1.14
N SER A 386 3.14 -7.08 0.53
CA SER A 386 2.50 -6.93 -0.77
C SER A 386 3.22 -5.89 -1.62
N ILE A 387 3.56 -6.27 -2.85
CA ILE A 387 4.36 -5.44 -3.76
C ILE A 387 3.50 -4.52 -4.62
N SER A 388 3.98 -3.28 -4.84
CA SER A 388 3.38 -2.32 -5.76
C SER A 388 3.42 -2.82 -7.21
N PRO A 389 2.50 -2.36 -8.09
CA PRO A 389 2.44 -2.86 -9.46
C PRO A 389 3.61 -2.44 -10.36
N ASN A 390 4.46 -1.50 -9.92
CA ASN A 390 5.74 -1.19 -10.58
C ASN A 390 6.95 -1.91 -9.95
N GLY A 391 6.73 -2.71 -8.90
CA GLY A 391 7.78 -3.49 -8.24
C GLY A 391 8.77 -2.68 -7.39
N LYS A 392 8.48 -1.42 -7.08
CA LYS A 392 9.45 -0.51 -6.40
C LYS A 392 9.17 -0.29 -4.92
N VAL A 393 7.95 -0.55 -4.45
CA VAL A 393 7.55 -0.34 -3.05
C VAL A 393 6.81 -1.57 -2.54
N ILE A 394 7.05 -1.95 -1.30
CA ILE A 394 6.40 -3.07 -0.62
C ILE A 394 5.65 -2.48 0.57
N VAL A 395 4.36 -2.76 0.67
CA VAL A 395 3.56 -2.52 1.88
C VAL A 395 3.55 -3.78 2.72
N TYR A 396 3.60 -3.67 4.04
CA TYR A 396 3.56 -4.81 4.95
C TYR A 396 2.88 -4.42 6.27
N ALA A 397 2.34 -5.40 6.97
CA ALA A 397 1.85 -5.23 8.32
C ALA A 397 3.03 -5.31 9.31
N SER A 398 3.00 -4.49 10.35
CA SER A 398 3.97 -4.53 11.45
C SER A 398 3.25 -4.17 12.75
N GLU A 399 3.97 -4.20 13.88
CA GLU A 399 3.42 -3.84 15.18
C GLU A 399 4.10 -2.60 15.73
N ALA A 400 3.31 -1.66 16.27
CA ALA A 400 3.81 -0.56 17.07
C ALA A 400 2.94 -0.33 18.30
N ASN A 401 3.55 -0.35 19.47
CA ASN A 401 2.87 -0.19 20.77
C ASN A 401 1.70 -1.18 20.95
N GLY A 402 1.91 -2.46 20.61
CA GLY A 402 0.91 -3.52 20.74
C GLY A 402 -0.25 -3.45 19.74
N ARG A 403 -0.11 -2.69 18.65
CA ARG A 403 -1.14 -2.53 17.62
C ARG A 403 -0.58 -2.75 16.22
N GLY A 404 -1.37 -3.41 15.37
CA GLY A 404 -1.08 -3.56 13.94
C GLY A 404 -1.12 -2.22 13.20
N ILE A 405 -0.09 -1.99 12.39
CA ILE A 405 0.09 -0.81 11.54
C ILE A 405 0.53 -1.25 10.15
N LEU A 406 0.44 -0.34 9.18
CA LEU A 406 1.07 -0.55 7.88
C LEU A 406 2.42 0.16 7.84
N ARG A 407 3.40 -0.49 7.22
CA ARG A 407 4.67 0.12 6.88
C ARG A 407 4.94 -0.10 5.40
N PHE A 408 5.76 0.78 4.85
CA PHE A 408 6.21 0.70 3.47
C PHE A 408 7.72 0.64 3.46
N VAL A 409 8.29 -0.12 2.54
CA VAL A 409 9.73 -0.14 2.28
C VAL A 409 9.96 -0.14 0.77
N SER A 410 10.89 0.66 0.28
CA SER A 410 11.31 0.59 -1.11
C SER A 410 12.06 -0.74 -1.38
N LYS A 411 12.01 -1.27 -2.61
CA LYS A 411 12.72 -2.51 -2.99
C LYS A 411 14.21 -2.48 -2.62
N ASN A 412 14.83 -1.30 -2.68
CA ASN A 412 16.24 -1.10 -2.34
C ASN A 412 16.50 -0.85 -0.84
N GLY A 413 15.46 -0.88 0.02
CA GLY A 413 15.56 -0.65 1.47
C GLY A 413 15.78 0.80 1.91
N ARG A 414 15.89 1.76 0.97
CA ARG A 414 16.32 3.15 1.23
C ARG A 414 15.24 4.08 1.78
N ALA A 415 13.96 3.81 1.53
CA ALA A 415 12.86 4.56 2.10
C ALA A 415 11.98 3.65 2.93
N LYS A 416 11.64 4.10 4.14
CA LYS A 416 10.67 3.45 5.00
C LYS A 416 9.60 4.46 5.39
N LEU A 417 8.34 4.09 5.22
CA LEU A 417 7.23 4.90 5.71
C LEU A 417 6.41 4.11 6.71
N ARG A 418 5.70 4.83 7.55
CA ARG A 418 4.78 4.28 8.51
C ARG A 418 3.42 4.91 8.34
N TYR A 419 2.40 4.08 8.23
CA TYR A 419 1.00 4.49 8.23
C TYR A 419 0.33 3.97 9.50
N VAL A 420 -0.19 4.89 10.31
CA VAL A 420 -0.95 4.56 11.51
C VAL A 420 -2.41 4.92 11.26
N GLY A 421 -3.27 3.91 11.27
CA GLY A 421 -4.72 4.11 11.17
C GLY A 421 -5.29 4.91 12.34
N PRO A 422 -6.60 5.22 12.30
CA PRO A 422 -7.31 5.86 13.40
C PRO A 422 -7.04 5.18 14.76
N LYS A 423 -7.11 5.98 15.83
CA LYS A 423 -6.82 5.50 17.19
C LYS A 423 -7.79 4.38 17.59
N GLY A 424 -7.23 3.20 17.88
CA GLY A 424 -7.99 2.01 18.29
C GLY A 424 -8.01 0.89 17.26
N ASP A 425 -7.61 1.18 16.01
CA ASP A 425 -7.56 0.18 14.95
C ASP A 425 -6.30 -0.69 15.06
N ASP A 426 -6.47 -1.97 14.70
CA ASP A 426 -5.42 -2.97 14.56
C ASP A 426 -5.40 -3.40 13.08
N ILE A 427 -4.52 -2.76 12.31
CA ILE A 427 -4.43 -2.94 10.85
C ILE A 427 -3.53 -4.11 10.50
N ARG A 428 -3.99 -4.97 9.59
CA ARG A 428 -3.31 -6.20 9.19
C ARG A 428 -3.53 -6.50 7.71
N GLU A 429 -2.77 -7.47 7.20
CA GLU A 429 -3.03 -8.14 5.92
C GLU A 429 -3.17 -7.18 4.71
N PRO A 430 -2.19 -6.30 4.43
CA PRO A 430 -2.31 -5.40 3.29
C PRO A 430 -2.20 -6.14 1.95
N SER A 431 -2.85 -5.59 0.94
CA SER A 431 -2.78 -6.02 -0.46
C SER A 431 -2.74 -4.79 -1.36
N TRP A 432 -1.68 -4.66 -2.15
CA TRP A 432 -1.52 -3.56 -3.09
C TRP A 432 -2.32 -3.82 -4.37
N GLY A 433 -3.15 -2.86 -4.77
CA GLY A 433 -3.96 -2.94 -5.98
C GLY A 433 -3.17 -2.67 -7.27
N PRO A 434 -3.73 -3.01 -8.43
CA PRO A 434 -3.10 -2.78 -9.73
C PRO A 434 -3.09 -1.29 -10.10
N PHE A 435 -2.50 -0.96 -11.25
CA PHE A 435 -2.66 0.37 -11.84
C PHE A 435 -4.14 0.67 -12.11
N ILE A 436 -4.54 1.94 -11.96
CA ILE A 436 -5.80 2.42 -12.53
C ILE A 436 -5.71 2.29 -14.06
N LYS A 437 -6.78 1.81 -14.70
CA LYS A 437 -6.89 1.82 -16.16
C LYS A 437 -7.09 3.27 -16.59
N ASP A 438 -6.20 3.76 -17.45
CA ASP A 438 -6.25 5.13 -17.98
C ASP A 438 -7.43 5.33 -18.95
#